data_AF-A0A954XXP3-F1
#
_entry.id   AF-A0A954XXP3-F1
#
_cell.length_a   1.000
_cell.length_b   1.000
_cell.length_c   1.000
_cell.angle_alpha   90.00
_cell.angle_beta   90.00
_cell.angle_gamma   90.00
#
_symmetry.space_group_name_H-M   'P 1'
#
loop_
_entity.id
_entity.type
_entity.pdbx_description
1 polymer ?
#
loop_
_entity_poly.entity_id
_entity_poly.type
_entity_poly.pdbx_seq_one_letter_code
_entity_poly.pdbx_strand_id
1 'polypeptide(L)'
;MTHSPSSAASDVADPTRLAAIEAALDAATKFDDRCPPHLAEAIRYALLAPGKRLRPQLVLMAAEACGGDAAAAMPAAVAVEMIHAYSLVHDDLP
;
A
#
# COMPACT_ATOMS: atom_id res chain seq x y z
N MET A 1 25.65 4.69 22.26
CA MET A 1 24.53 4.14 21.45
C MET A 1 24.56 4.83 20.11
N THR A 2 25.30 4.26 19.14
CA THR A 2 25.47 4.83 17.81
C THR A 2 24.48 4.17 16.86
N HIS A 3 23.31 4.77 16.66
CA HIS A 3 22.49 4.44 15.50
C HIS A 3 23.10 5.18 14.30
N SER A 4 23.83 4.46 13.45
CA SER A 4 24.27 4.97 12.15
C SER A 4 23.04 5.22 11.27
N PRO A 5 22.77 6.46 10.82
CA PRO A 5 21.67 6.73 9.90
C PRO A 5 22.18 6.50 8.48
N SER A 6 22.12 5.26 7.98
CA SER A 6 22.45 4.95 6.59
C SER A 6 21.84 3.63 6.07
N SER A 7 20.59 3.30 6.43
CA SER A 7 19.90 2.13 5.84
C SER A 7 18.43 2.37 5.44
N ALA A 8 17.85 3.54 5.75
CA ALA A 8 16.41 3.77 5.57
C ALA A 8 15.96 3.74 4.08
N ALA A 9 16.80 4.22 3.15
CA ALA A 9 16.47 4.23 1.73
C ALA A 9 16.52 2.84 1.08
N SER A 10 17.41 1.95 1.56
CA SER A 10 17.45 0.55 1.14
C SER A 10 16.28 -0.26 1.70
N ASP A 11 15.74 0.16 2.86
CA ASP A 11 14.61 -0.51 3.52
C ASP A 11 13.28 -0.30 2.78
N VAL A 12 13.09 0.89 2.18
CA VAL A 12 11.97 1.22 1.26
C VAL A 12 12.03 0.44 -0.06
N ALA A 13 13.15 -0.20 -0.36
CA ALA A 13 13.30 -0.97 -1.59
C ALA A 13 13.22 -2.48 -1.35
N ASP A 14 12.76 -2.94 -0.18
CA ASP A 14 12.63 -4.37 0.11
C ASP A 14 11.61 -5.04 -0.83
N PRO A 15 12.05 -5.92 -1.75
CA PRO A 15 11.16 -6.57 -2.70
C PRO A 15 10.16 -7.52 -2.02
N THR A 16 10.50 -8.04 -0.83
CA THR A 16 9.61 -8.94 -0.07
C THR A 16 8.43 -8.16 0.48
N ARG A 17 8.70 -7.01 1.11
CA ARG A 17 7.67 -6.10 1.64
C ARG A 17 6.77 -5.57 0.52
N LEU A 18 7.35 -5.18 -0.63
CA LEU A 18 6.58 -4.74 -1.79
C LEU A 18 5.61 -5.84 -2.27
N ALA A 19 6.09 -7.08 -2.44
CA ALA A 19 5.25 -8.20 -2.85
C ALA A 19 4.11 -8.47 -1.86
N ALA A 20 4.38 -8.37 -0.55
CA ALA A 20 3.35 -8.51 0.49
C ALA A 20 2.28 -7.41 0.41
N ILE A 21 2.67 -6.17 0.15
CA ILE A 21 1.74 -5.04 -0.04
C ILE A 21 0.87 -5.26 -1.28
N GLU A 22 1.45 -5.64 -2.42
CA GLU A 22 0.69 -5.91 -3.66
C GLU A 22 -0.31 -7.05 -3.45
N ALA A 23 0.09 -8.13 -2.79
CA ALA A 23 -0.81 -9.23 -2.45
C ALA A 23 -1.95 -8.80 -1.53
N ALA A 24 -1.68 -7.93 -0.55
CA ALA A 24 -2.69 -7.40 0.35
C ALA A 24 -3.69 -6.46 -0.36
N LEU A 25 -3.21 -5.61 -1.28
CA LEU A 25 -4.06 -4.76 -2.12
C LEU A 25 -4.96 -5.58 -3.06
N ASP A 26 -4.41 -6.61 -3.69
CA ASP A 26 -5.18 -7.54 -4.52
C ASP A 26 -6.27 -8.23 -3.70
N ALA A 27 -5.91 -8.78 -2.54
CA ALA A 27 -6.84 -9.46 -1.65
C ALA A 27 -7.96 -8.52 -1.15
N ALA A 28 -7.63 -7.28 -0.78
CA ALA A 28 -8.58 -6.29 -0.28
C ALA A 28 -9.58 -5.81 -1.34
N THR A 29 -9.32 -6.08 -2.62
CA THR A 29 -10.19 -5.71 -3.74
C THR A 29 -10.81 -6.92 -4.45
N LYS A 30 -10.86 -8.07 -3.78
CA LYS A 30 -11.68 -9.21 -4.20
C LYS A 30 -13.12 -9.00 -3.73
N PHE A 31 -13.84 -8.19 -4.51
CA PHE A 31 -15.24 -7.89 -4.23
C PHE A 31 -16.13 -9.10 -4.50
N ASP A 32 -17.24 -9.18 -3.76
CA ASP A 32 -18.32 -10.14 -4.03
C ASP A 32 -19.34 -9.56 -5.04
N ASP A 33 -20.37 -10.34 -5.34
CA ASP A 33 -21.41 -10.02 -6.34
C ASP A 33 -22.23 -8.76 -6.01
N ARG A 34 -22.04 -8.14 -4.83
CA ARG A 34 -22.68 -6.88 -4.47
C ARG A 34 -21.98 -5.67 -5.10
N CYS A 35 -20.74 -5.81 -5.56
CA CYS A 35 -20.02 -4.74 -6.26
C CYS A 35 -20.30 -4.83 -7.77
N PRO A 36 -20.80 -3.75 -8.42
CA PRO A 36 -20.98 -3.74 -9.86
C PRO A 36 -19.67 -4.08 -10.60
N PRO A 37 -19.70 -4.96 -11.62
CA PRO A 37 -18.48 -5.49 -12.23
C PRO A 37 -17.60 -4.39 -12.83
N HIS A 38 -18.20 -3.39 -13.49
CA HIS A 38 -17.45 -2.26 -14.04
C HIS A 38 -16.82 -1.37 -12.97
N LEU A 39 -17.46 -1.22 -11.80
CA LEU A 39 -16.89 -0.48 -10.69
C LEU A 39 -15.71 -1.24 -10.07
N ALA A 40 -15.87 -2.55 -9.88
CA ALA A 40 -14.80 -3.42 -9.40
C ALA A 40 -13.58 -3.37 -10.32
N GLU A 41 -13.79 -3.46 -11.63
CA GLU A 41 -12.75 -3.34 -12.65
C GLU A 41 -12.04 -1.98 -12.58
N ALA A 42 -12.80 -0.88 -12.54
CA ALA A 42 -12.23 0.47 -12.47
C ALA A 42 -11.38 0.70 -11.20
N ILE A 43 -11.86 0.25 -10.04
CA ILE A 43 -11.11 0.35 -8.77
C ILE A 43 -9.81 -0.46 -8.86
N ARG A 44 -9.88 -1.71 -9.34
CA ARG A 44 -8.72 -2.59 -9.44
C ARG A 44 -7.72 -2.08 -10.47
N TYR A 45 -8.18 -1.53 -11.59
CA TYR A 45 -7.34 -0.91 -12.61
C TYR A 45 -6.51 0.24 -12.03
N ALA A 46 -7.17 1.17 -11.32
CA ALA A 46 -6.48 2.30 -10.71
C ALA A 46 -5.55 1.89 -9.57
N LEU A 47 -6.01 1.02 -8.66
CA LEU A 47 -5.26 0.66 -7.45
C LEU A 47 -4.07 -0.26 -7.74
N LEU A 48 -4.25 -1.25 -8.63
CA LEU A 48 -3.25 -2.29 -8.90
C LEU A 48 -2.31 -1.94 -10.07
N ALA A 49 -2.38 -0.71 -10.58
CA ALA A 49 -1.39 -0.19 -11.51
C ALA A 49 0.03 -0.22 -10.90
N PRO A 50 1.10 -0.46 -11.68
CA PRO A 50 2.45 -0.52 -11.17
C PRO A 50 2.85 0.76 -10.39
N GLY A 51 3.38 0.59 -9.18
CA GLY A 51 3.78 1.70 -8.34
C GLY A 51 4.88 1.32 -7.35
N LYS A 52 5.56 2.33 -6.80
CA LYS A 52 6.60 2.13 -5.77
C LYS A 52 6.04 1.78 -4.40
N ARG A 53 4.72 1.96 -4.21
CA ARG A 53 4.00 1.73 -2.94
C ARG A 53 4.64 2.42 -1.74
N LEU A 54 5.18 3.63 -1.93
CA LEU A 54 5.92 4.34 -0.90
C LEU A 54 5.11 4.55 0.38
N ARG A 55 3.80 4.83 0.24
CA ARG A 55 2.92 5.13 1.39
C ARG A 55 2.70 3.90 2.28
N PRO A 56 2.27 2.72 1.76
CA PRO A 56 2.27 1.48 2.52
C PRO A 56 3.59 1.18 3.22
N GLN A 57 4.71 1.31 2.50
CA GLN A 57 6.02 1.03 3.07
C GLN A 57 6.34 1.94 4.25
N LEU A 58 6.04 3.24 4.15
CA LEU A 58 6.18 4.19 5.25
C LEU A 58 5.32 3.82 6.47
N VAL A 59 4.09 3.35 6.25
CA VAL A 59 3.22 2.89 7.35
C VAL A 59 3.83 1.69 8.06
N LEU A 60 4.29 0.68 7.32
CA LEU A 60 4.88 -0.53 7.89
C LEU A 60 6.18 -0.23 8.67
N MET A 61 7.09 0.54 8.07
CA MET A 61 8.33 0.94 8.75
C MET A 61 8.06 1.82 9.97
N ALA A 62 7.05 2.68 9.95
CA ALA A 62 6.67 3.47 11.11
C ALA A 62 6.18 2.57 12.27
N ALA A 63 5.39 1.54 11.96
CA ALA A 63 4.98 0.56 12.95
C ALA A 63 6.19 -0.16 13.57
N GLU A 64 7.11 -0.67 12.74
CA GLU A 64 8.35 -1.32 13.18
C GLU A 64 9.22 -0.38 14.03
N ALA A 65 9.39 0.88 13.60
CA ALA A 65 10.17 1.89 14.32
C ALA A 65 9.60 2.23 15.70
N CYS A 66 8.28 2.08 15.88
CA CYS A 66 7.60 2.21 17.17
C CYS A 66 7.60 0.91 18.00
N GLY A 67 8.26 -0.16 17.54
CA GLY A 67 8.29 -1.47 18.20
C GLY A 67 7.04 -2.33 17.98
N GLY A 68 6.21 -1.97 17.00
CA GLY A 68 5.01 -2.73 16.60
C GLY A 68 5.30 -3.78 15.53
N ASP A 69 4.30 -4.62 15.28
CA ASP A 69 4.33 -5.63 14.21
C ASP A 69 3.84 -5.03 12.88
N ALA A 70 4.69 -5.11 11.84
CA ALA A 70 4.34 -4.68 10.49
C ALA A 70 3.13 -5.44 9.93
N ALA A 71 2.99 -6.74 10.23
CA ALA A 71 1.86 -7.53 9.75
C ALA A 71 0.54 -7.00 10.35
N ALA A 72 0.53 -6.62 11.63
CA ALA A 72 -0.60 -5.98 12.27
C ALA A 72 -0.93 -4.59 11.69
N ALA A 73 0.06 -3.89 11.12
CA ALA A 73 -0.11 -2.60 10.45
C ALA A 73 -0.54 -2.70 8.97
N MET A 74 -0.54 -3.90 8.37
CA MET A 74 -0.88 -4.10 6.96
C MET A 74 -2.25 -3.53 6.55
N PRO A 75 -3.34 -3.67 7.34
CA PRO A 75 -4.63 -3.06 6.99
C PRO A 75 -4.56 -1.52 6.89
N ALA A 76 -3.77 -0.87 7.76
CA ALA A 76 -3.56 0.57 7.70
C ALA A 76 -2.74 0.97 6.45
N ALA A 77 -1.71 0.19 6.12
CA ALA A 77 -0.89 0.39 4.92
C ALA A 77 -1.74 0.31 3.64
N VAL A 78 -2.61 -0.71 3.55
CA VAL A 78 -3.57 -0.89 2.44
C VAL A 78 -4.54 0.29 2.38
N ALA A 79 -5.14 0.69 3.50
CA ALA A 79 -6.09 1.79 3.54
C ALA A 79 -5.49 3.11 3.03
N VAL A 80 -4.26 3.44 3.42
CA VAL A 80 -3.58 4.66 2.96
C VAL A 80 -3.35 4.64 1.45
N GLU A 81 -2.96 3.50 0.87
CA GLU A 81 -2.78 3.40 -0.59
C GLU A 81 -4.11 3.46 -1.34
N MET A 82 -5.19 2.94 -0.77
CA MET A 82 -6.53 3.09 -1.36
C MET A 82 -6.95 4.56 -1.44
N ILE A 83 -6.72 5.34 -0.37
CA ILE A 83 -6.96 6.79 -0.37
C ILE A 83 -6.05 7.51 -1.37
N HIS A 84 -4.80 7.09 -1.48
CA HIS A 84 -3.87 7.64 -2.48
C HIS A 84 -4.34 7.39 -3.91
N ALA A 85 -4.73 6.16 -4.25
CA ALA A 85 -5.21 5.81 -5.58
C ALA A 85 -6.50 6.59 -5.91
N TYR A 86 -7.41 6.71 -4.95
CA TYR A 86 -8.61 7.54 -5.08
C TYR A 86 -8.26 9.01 -5.40
N SER A 87 -7.30 9.61 -4.68
CA SER A 87 -6.95 11.01 -4.91
C SER A 87 -6.42 11.22 -6.32
N LEU A 88 -5.55 10.34 -6.81
CA LEU A 88 -5.01 10.42 -8.17
C LEU A 88 -6.10 10.37 -9.24
N VAL A 89 -7.05 9.44 -9.13
CA VAL A 89 -8.17 9.33 -10.07
C VAL A 89 -8.98 10.63 -10.12
N HIS A 90 -9.18 11.27 -8.98
CA HIS A 90 -9.94 12.53 -8.89
C HIS A 90 -9.13 13.74 -9.34
N ASP A 91 -7.82 13.76 -9.10
CA ASP A 91 -6.90 14.82 -9.55
C ASP A 91 -6.76 14.85 -11.08
N ASP A 92 -6.93 13.70 -11.75
CA ASP A 92 -6.82 13.53 -13.20
C ASP A 92 -8.13 13.87 -13.97
N LEU A 93 -9.21 14.24 -13.27
CA LEU A 93 -10.47 14.63 -13.92
C LEU A 93 -10.37 16.04 -14.54
N PRO A 94 -10.93 16.26 -15.76
CA PRO A 94 -10.88 17.53 -16.47
C PRO A 94 -11.76 18.64 -15.86
#